data_AF-A0A661NLD9-F1
#
_entry.id   AF-A0A661NLD9-F1
#
_cell.length_a   1.000
_cell.length_b   1.000
_cell.length_c   1.000
_cell.angle_alpha   90.00
_cell.angle_beta   90.00
_cell.angle_gamma   90.00
#
_symmetry.space_group_name_H-M   'P 1'
#
loop_
_entity.id
_entity.type
_entity.pdbx_description
1 polymer ?
#
loop_
_entity_poly.entity_id
_entity_poly.type
_entity_poly.pdbx_seq_one_letter_code
_entity_poly.pdbx_strand_id
1 'polypeptide(L)'
;MHASLSFLFATLLSTLLLASQPGCGSSSSEPTDSGASTDSGASTDGDTPVDSGTPTDSGTDDDMDDDGVPAAMDCDDTDPAVGSNADDADCDGVPTAMDCDDADAAVGSNADDADCDGVPTAMDCDDDNPTRRGVGECPEACADTLDNDGDGATDCDDSDCTDHPACVLPSCVAPTPAPLPSATSFGLPTGGIALWLLGDRGLGLLGDDVCWWEDQSGAGNHVSQDAVSNRPIVGTKDGFDVVDASSGRLFREDALGISPDSGRTFVIVSALTSMTDRGGAIFQHRVGDSGANGLGFDHNTFDTRGERFGVYATWTDYDTDVRTTPARTIHVLRYMAYETDLDSRDAMSYRIDGAETAFFTTPGGLDPNILGRVDGINRTFVGNRAAGYLFEVIAYDRRLDDAEVLQVEGALRSRYGGVAATCPTVLDWFGYADYEAGELSDRIPVNGGSVNFSFGGATGALSGMDDTSTLVAGRSATQSLQVTVDFASNTDQINAEFDLSALPGGAVDDLTFDIFDVDVHTDGVSWQDALAVRGYLGTTLVEPSLTTTAYQTAPSPTSVQGATGDAGDATEDGTVVVTFSGRVDRVEVDYFEGAMSIADPGQHSIAIGDLTFNPAACTP
;
A
#
# COMPACT_ATOMS: atom_id res chain seq x y z
N MET A 1 29.73 -36.88 -24.40
CA MET A 1 29.03 -37.75 -25.37
C MET A 1 27.55 -37.52 -25.20
N HIS A 2 26.87 -37.07 -26.27
CA HIS A 2 25.41 -37.03 -26.55
C HIS A 2 24.41 -36.66 -25.41
N ALA A 3 23.33 -35.90 -25.60
CA ALA A 3 22.80 -35.03 -26.66
C ALA A 3 21.44 -34.48 -26.15
N SER A 4 21.10 -33.23 -26.50
CA SER A 4 19.75 -32.74 -26.91
C SER A 4 18.60 -32.68 -25.87
N LEU A 5 17.66 -31.72 -25.84
CA LEU A 5 17.23 -30.64 -26.75
C LEU A 5 16.28 -29.71 -25.95
N SER A 6 16.26 -28.39 -26.18
CA SER A 6 15.02 -27.56 -26.30
C SER A 6 15.32 -26.11 -26.70
N PHE A 7 14.38 -25.54 -27.43
CA PHE A 7 14.44 -24.39 -28.36
C PHE A 7 14.03 -23.05 -27.73
N LEU A 8 14.63 -21.95 -28.26
CA LEU A 8 14.13 -20.58 -28.61
C LEU A 8 13.05 -19.89 -27.73
N PHE A 9 13.11 -18.58 -27.42
CA PHE A 9 13.33 -17.40 -28.27
C PHE A 9 13.82 -16.20 -27.42
N ALA A 10 14.64 -15.31 -27.99
CA ALA A 10 15.13 -14.09 -27.34
C ALA A 10 14.94 -12.85 -28.23
N THR A 11 14.64 -11.73 -27.56
CA THR A 11 14.97 -10.31 -27.83
C THR A 11 14.37 -9.59 -29.03
N LEU A 12 13.70 -8.47 -28.75
CA LEU A 12 13.55 -7.33 -29.65
C LEU A 12 13.80 -6.02 -28.87
N LEU A 13 14.82 -5.26 -29.30
CA LEU A 13 14.88 -3.81 -29.13
C LEU A 13 15.71 -3.20 -30.27
N SER A 14 15.25 -2.02 -30.72
CA SER A 14 15.98 -0.90 -31.35
C SER A 14 15.56 -0.49 -32.77
N THR A 15 14.84 0.65 -32.76
CA THR A 15 15.05 1.91 -33.52
C THR A 15 15.13 1.95 -35.05
N LEU A 16 14.19 2.76 -35.58
CA LEU A 16 14.34 3.92 -36.49
C LEU A 16 14.85 3.68 -37.92
N LEU A 17 14.03 4.01 -38.92
CA LEU A 17 14.50 4.66 -40.15
C LEU A 17 13.39 5.43 -40.88
N LEU A 18 13.75 6.61 -41.37
CA LEU A 18 12.98 7.56 -42.17
C LEU A 18 12.74 7.12 -43.62
N ALA A 19 11.67 7.71 -44.19
CA ALA A 19 11.56 8.31 -45.53
C ALA A 19 10.70 7.63 -46.63
N SER A 20 9.95 8.55 -47.27
CA SER A 20 9.44 8.62 -48.65
C SER A 20 8.02 8.12 -49.00
N GLN A 21 7.12 9.12 -49.13
CA GLN A 21 5.92 9.22 -49.97
C GLN A 21 6.22 8.97 -51.49
N PRO A 22 5.26 9.03 -52.46
CA PRO A 22 3.79 9.14 -52.39
C PRO A 22 3.05 8.14 -53.31
N GLY A 23 1.71 8.13 -53.28
CA GLY A 23 0.90 7.53 -54.36
C GLY A 23 -0.57 7.36 -54.03
N CYS A 24 -1.33 8.46 -54.04
CA CYS A 24 -2.79 8.43 -53.96
C CYS A 24 -3.36 8.17 -55.37
N GLY A 25 -4.23 7.17 -55.50
CA GLY A 25 -4.94 6.84 -56.74
C GLY A 25 -6.29 6.22 -56.41
N SER A 26 -7.35 7.04 -56.41
CA SER A 26 -8.73 6.58 -56.31
C SER A 26 -9.34 6.50 -57.71
N SER A 27 -9.79 5.30 -58.09
CA SER A 27 -10.63 5.06 -59.26
C SER A 27 -12.10 5.18 -58.89
N SER A 28 -12.84 6.01 -59.62
CA SER A 28 -14.30 6.04 -59.64
C SER A 28 -14.80 5.68 -61.04
N SER A 29 -15.71 4.72 -61.12
CA SER A 29 -16.40 4.30 -62.33
C SER A 29 -17.74 5.04 -62.52
N GLU A 30 -17.93 5.54 -63.75
CA GLU A 30 -19.08 6.11 -64.48
C GLU A 30 -20.49 5.45 -64.27
N PRO A 31 -21.65 5.93 -64.84
CA PRO A 31 -21.78 6.74 -66.08
C PRO A 31 -22.98 7.72 -66.30
N THR A 32 -22.84 8.46 -67.41
CA THR A 32 -23.82 9.00 -68.41
C THR A 32 -24.80 10.12 -68.05
N ASP A 33 -24.78 11.24 -68.80
CA ASP A 33 -25.65 11.47 -69.98
C ASP A 33 -25.20 12.71 -70.80
N SER A 34 -25.65 12.72 -72.05
CA SER A 34 -25.27 13.39 -73.28
C SER A 34 -25.72 14.84 -73.48
N GLY A 35 -25.03 15.55 -74.39
CA GLY A 35 -25.50 16.82 -74.97
C GLY A 35 -24.45 17.56 -75.81
N ALA A 36 -24.49 17.36 -77.13
CA ALA A 36 -23.65 18.04 -78.13
C ALA A 36 -24.28 19.34 -78.66
N SER A 37 -23.46 20.28 -79.17
CA SER A 37 -23.72 21.22 -80.30
C SER A 37 -22.79 22.45 -80.20
N THR A 38 -21.64 22.49 -80.88
CA THR A 38 -21.37 23.24 -82.15
C THR A 38 -21.69 24.74 -82.13
N ASP A 39 -20.68 25.61 -82.28
CA ASP A 39 -20.54 26.47 -83.48
C ASP A 39 -19.10 27.04 -83.61
N SER A 40 -18.79 27.44 -84.83
CA SER A 40 -17.50 27.53 -85.51
C SER A 40 -17.09 28.99 -85.70
N GLY A 41 -15.80 29.27 -85.91
CA GLY A 41 -15.40 30.57 -86.44
C GLY A 41 -13.93 30.94 -86.31
N ALA A 42 -13.03 30.19 -86.96
CA ALA A 42 -11.65 30.58 -87.19
C ALA A 42 -11.52 31.53 -88.40
N SER A 43 -10.45 32.35 -88.42
CA SER A 43 -9.72 32.93 -89.58
C SER A 43 -9.35 34.40 -89.28
N THR A 44 -8.12 34.91 -89.39
CA THR A 44 -6.85 34.42 -90.00
C THR A 44 -5.70 35.39 -89.66
N ASP A 45 -4.52 34.80 -89.45
CA ASP A 45 -3.16 35.16 -89.92
C ASP A 45 -2.61 36.60 -89.70
N GLY A 46 -1.37 36.81 -89.28
CA GLY A 46 -0.23 35.90 -89.17
C GLY A 46 1.10 36.67 -89.09
N ASP A 47 2.11 35.93 -88.69
CA ASP A 47 3.57 36.17 -88.73
C ASP A 47 4.28 36.96 -87.60
N THR A 48 5.33 36.28 -87.14
CA THR A 48 6.17 36.36 -85.93
C THR A 48 7.53 37.04 -86.28
N PRO A 49 8.64 37.07 -85.49
CA PRO A 49 8.90 36.48 -84.15
C PRO A 49 9.83 37.28 -83.18
N VAL A 50 9.98 36.74 -81.96
CA VAL A 50 11.06 36.95 -80.94
C VAL A 50 11.10 38.30 -80.20
N ASP A 51 10.83 38.30 -78.88
CA ASP A 51 11.90 38.54 -77.88
C ASP A 51 11.49 38.11 -76.46
N SER A 52 12.46 37.52 -75.80
CA SER A 52 12.52 37.18 -74.39
C SER A 52 13.17 38.33 -73.64
N GLY A 53 12.42 39.01 -72.78
CA GLY A 53 12.90 39.98 -71.79
C GLY A 53 11.72 40.36 -70.91
N THR A 54 11.80 40.25 -69.59
CA THR A 54 12.18 41.37 -68.70
C THR A 54 11.49 42.66 -69.12
N PRO A 55 10.65 43.29 -68.27
CA PRO A 55 10.18 44.64 -68.57
C PRO A 55 11.43 45.52 -68.58
N THR A 56 11.87 45.85 -69.79
CA THR A 56 12.78 46.96 -70.00
C THR A 56 11.89 48.13 -70.32
N ASP A 57 11.63 48.92 -69.28
CA ASP A 57 11.49 50.37 -69.29
C ASP A 57 11.85 50.94 -70.68
N SER A 58 10.81 51.33 -71.41
CA SER A 58 10.94 52.01 -72.70
C SER A 58 10.03 53.23 -72.82
N GLY A 59 9.57 53.75 -71.69
CA GLY A 59 8.77 54.94 -71.62
C GLY A 59 9.42 55.97 -70.73
N THR A 60 9.24 57.24 -71.08
CA THR A 60 9.29 58.31 -70.08
C THR A 60 7.95 58.36 -69.33
N ASP A 61 7.31 57.22 -69.11
CA ASP A 61 6.22 57.07 -68.16
C ASP A 61 6.83 56.89 -66.78
N ASP A 62 6.23 57.56 -65.80
CA ASP A 62 6.67 57.48 -64.42
C ASP A 62 6.12 56.18 -63.80
N ASP A 63 6.28 54.99 -64.42
CA ASP A 63 5.72 53.68 -64.01
C ASP A 63 6.79 52.61 -64.30
N MET A 64 7.46 52.07 -63.28
CA MET A 64 8.68 51.25 -63.46
C MET A 64 8.43 49.75 -63.64
N ASP A 65 7.25 49.25 -63.31
CA ASP A 65 6.91 47.82 -63.43
C ASP A 65 5.77 47.50 -64.41
N ASP A 66 5.26 48.53 -65.11
CA ASP A 66 4.26 48.48 -66.18
C ASP A 66 2.88 47.94 -65.72
N ASP A 67 2.50 48.13 -64.46
CA ASP A 67 1.18 47.72 -63.94
C ASP A 67 0.05 48.75 -64.25
N GLY A 68 0.43 49.97 -64.66
CA GLY A 68 -0.47 51.07 -64.98
C GLY A 68 -0.64 52.11 -63.87
N VAL A 69 0.08 51.99 -62.76
CA VAL A 69 0.16 52.95 -61.65
C VAL A 69 1.43 53.77 -61.77
N PRO A 70 1.36 55.11 -61.76
CA PRO A 70 2.58 55.90 -61.74
C PRO A 70 3.33 55.73 -60.40
N ALA A 71 4.65 55.57 -60.42
CA ALA A 71 5.64 55.54 -59.35
C ALA A 71 5.38 56.42 -58.13
N ALA A 72 4.74 57.59 -58.32
CA ALA A 72 4.39 58.49 -57.22
C ALA A 72 3.15 58.05 -56.41
N MET A 73 2.39 57.13 -56.96
CA MET A 73 1.17 56.53 -56.41
C MET A 73 1.32 55.01 -56.26
N ASP A 74 2.48 54.45 -56.53
CA ASP A 74 2.74 53.02 -56.41
C ASP A 74 3.28 52.69 -55.01
N CYS A 75 2.74 51.65 -54.39
CA CYS A 75 3.20 51.14 -53.12
C CYS A 75 4.53 50.36 -53.22
N ASP A 76 4.81 49.72 -54.36
CA ASP A 76 6.13 49.19 -54.72
C ASP A 76 6.30 49.25 -56.24
N ASP A 77 6.87 50.36 -56.72
CA ASP A 77 7.22 50.66 -58.13
C ASP A 77 8.22 49.66 -58.76
N THR A 78 8.44 48.50 -58.15
CA THR A 78 9.25 47.41 -58.70
C THR A 78 8.53 46.06 -58.71
N ASP A 79 7.31 45.97 -58.19
CA ASP A 79 6.51 44.76 -58.12
C ASP A 79 5.07 45.00 -58.64
N PRO A 80 4.75 44.57 -59.89
CA PRO A 80 3.47 44.88 -60.53
C PRO A 80 2.27 44.13 -59.93
N ALA A 81 2.49 43.43 -58.81
CA ALA A 81 1.46 42.81 -57.99
C ALA A 81 1.04 43.67 -56.79
N VAL A 82 1.81 44.70 -56.44
CA VAL A 82 1.56 45.64 -55.36
C VAL A 82 0.88 46.86 -55.97
N GLY A 83 -0.36 47.14 -55.57
CA GLY A 83 -1.18 48.16 -56.24
C GLY A 83 -0.86 49.59 -55.82
N SER A 84 -1.73 50.52 -56.22
CA SER A 84 -1.55 51.93 -55.90
C SER A 84 -1.90 52.29 -54.45
N ASN A 85 -1.26 53.34 -53.94
CA ASN A 85 -1.59 53.98 -52.68
C ASN A 85 -2.99 54.64 -52.63
N ALA A 86 -3.72 54.62 -53.75
CA ALA A 86 -5.12 55.04 -53.79
C ALA A 86 -6.06 53.95 -53.25
N ASP A 87 -5.62 52.69 -53.27
CA ASP A 87 -6.38 51.52 -52.83
C ASP A 87 -5.80 50.87 -51.55
N ASP A 88 -4.57 51.23 -51.15
CA ASP A 88 -3.84 50.81 -49.94
C ASP A 88 -2.99 51.99 -49.45
N ALA A 89 -3.52 52.79 -48.51
CA ALA A 89 -3.09 54.18 -48.34
C ALA A 89 -1.70 54.34 -47.67
N ASP A 90 -1.27 53.34 -46.91
CA ASP A 90 0.03 53.29 -46.24
C ASP A 90 0.94 52.16 -46.74
N CYS A 91 0.45 51.35 -47.69
CA CYS A 91 1.18 50.32 -48.42
C CYS A 91 1.60 49.11 -47.56
N ASP A 92 0.72 48.65 -46.68
CA ASP A 92 0.96 47.49 -45.81
C ASP A 92 0.36 46.16 -46.34
N GLY A 93 -0.42 46.24 -47.42
CA GLY A 93 -1.12 45.11 -48.04
C GLY A 93 -2.60 44.98 -47.62
N VAL A 94 -3.11 45.87 -46.76
CA VAL A 94 -4.52 45.98 -46.39
C VAL A 94 -5.17 47.06 -47.24
N PRO A 95 -6.25 46.75 -47.99
CA PRO A 95 -6.95 47.78 -48.75
C PRO A 95 -7.51 48.87 -47.82
N THR A 96 -7.42 50.15 -48.23
CA THR A 96 -7.89 51.34 -47.49
C THR A 96 -9.29 51.18 -46.86
N ALA A 97 -10.17 50.41 -47.50
CA ALA A 97 -11.53 50.18 -46.99
C ALA A 97 -11.61 49.24 -45.77
N MET A 98 -10.57 48.47 -45.52
CA MET A 98 -10.45 47.50 -44.42
C MET A 98 -9.32 47.88 -43.46
N ASP A 99 -8.53 48.91 -43.75
CA ASP A 99 -7.44 49.38 -42.92
C ASP A 99 -7.96 50.14 -41.69
N CYS A 100 -7.37 49.86 -40.54
CA CYS A 100 -7.69 50.53 -39.29
C CYS A 100 -7.00 51.90 -39.15
N ASP A 101 -5.86 52.12 -39.80
CA ASP A 101 -5.23 53.44 -39.91
C ASP A 101 -4.47 53.56 -41.25
N ASP A 102 -5.17 54.09 -42.27
CA ASP A 102 -4.68 54.43 -43.63
C ASP A 102 -3.36 55.25 -43.70
N ALA A 103 -2.75 55.61 -42.57
CA ALA A 103 -1.52 56.35 -42.48
C ALA A 103 -0.40 55.62 -41.70
N ASP A 104 -0.63 54.42 -41.16
CA ASP A 104 0.32 53.68 -40.33
C ASP A 104 0.34 52.19 -40.65
N ALA A 105 1.28 51.80 -41.53
CA ALA A 105 1.45 50.42 -42.04
C ALA A 105 1.77 49.34 -40.98
N ALA A 106 1.78 49.69 -39.70
CA ALA A 106 1.87 48.76 -38.59
C ALA A 106 0.49 48.37 -38.01
N VAL A 107 -0.57 49.11 -38.36
CA VAL A 107 -1.94 48.92 -37.88
C VAL A 107 -2.70 48.16 -38.96
N GLY A 108 -2.99 46.88 -38.69
CA GLY A 108 -3.57 46.00 -39.71
C GLY A 108 -5.07 46.20 -39.96
N SER A 109 -5.73 45.19 -40.51
CA SER A 109 -7.12 45.32 -40.96
C SER A 109 -8.17 45.20 -39.85
N ASN A 110 -9.32 45.84 -40.08
CA ASN A 110 -10.54 45.68 -39.30
C ASN A 110 -11.15 44.28 -39.33
N ALA A 111 -10.63 43.36 -40.15
CA ALA A 111 -11.02 41.96 -40.08
C ALA A 111 -10.43 41.27 -38.84
N ASP A 112 -9.27 41.75 -38.37
CA ASP A 112 -8.54 41.19 -37.23
C ASP A 112 -8.62 42.10 -35.98
N ASP A 113 -9.08 43.35 -36.12
CA ASP A 113 -9.32 44.34 -35.05
C ASP A 113 -10.59 45.17 -35.40
N ALA A 114 -11.77 44.63 -35.07
CA ALA A 114 -13.05 45.06 -35.64
C ALA A 114 -13.44 46.53 -35.40
N ASP A 115 -13.00 47.13 -34.29
CA ASP A 115 -13.24 48.53 -33.96
C ASP A 115 -12.00 49.42 -34.09
N CYS A 116 -10.85 48.84 -34.42
CA CYS A 116 -9.58 49.50 -34.67
C CYS A 116 -8.99 50.20 -33.44
N ASP A 117 -9.02 49.54 -32.28
CA ASP A 117 -8.51 50.11 -31.01
C ASP A 117 -7.15 49.58 -30.55
N GLY A 118 -6.64 48.56 -31.26
CA GLY A 118 -5.38 47.87 -31.04
C GLY A 118 -5.52 46.51 -30.33
N VAL A 119 -6.75 46.06 -30.02
CA VAL A 119 -7.03 44.74 -29.45
C VAL A 119 -7.61 43.84 -30.54
N PRO A 120 -7.03 42.65 -30.81
CA PRO A 120 -7.58 41.77 -31.83
C PRO A 120 -9.02 41.35 -31.51
N THR A 121 -9.88 41.23 -32.51
CA THR A 121 -11.31 40.84 -32.41
C THR A 121 -11.54 39.61 -31.51
N ALA A 122 -10.57 38.69 -31.44
CA ALA A 122 -10.66 37.50 -30.59
C ALA A 122 -10.48 37.75 -29.07
N MET A 123 -9.95 38.92 -28.70
CA MET A 123 -9.66 39.37 -27.34
C MET A 123 -10.40 40.67 -26.99
N ASP A 124 -11.14 41.24 -27.95
CA ASP A 124 -12.00 42.39 -27.74
C ASP A 124 -13.41 41.94 -27.35
N CYS A 125 -13.98 42.62 -26.38
CA CYS A 125 -15.25 42.31 -25.77
C CYS A 125 -16.39 43.15 -26.34
N ASP A 126 -16.06 44.15 -27.16
CA ASP A 126 -17.01 45.00 -27.87
C ASP A 126 -16.39 45.48 -29.18
N ASP A 127 -16.29 44.55 -30.15
CA ASP A 127 -15.84 44.73 -31.56
C ASP A 127 -16.45 45.90 -32.35
N ASP A 128 -17.38 46.66 -31.75
CA ASP A 128 -18.02 47.85 -32.33
C ASP A 128 -17.62 49.16 -31.60
N ASN A 129 -16.73 49.12 -30.60
CA ASN A 129 -16.54 50.22 -29.65
C ASN A 129 -15.08 50.47 -29.21
N PRO A 130 -14.37 51.41 -29.88
CA PRO A 130 -12.91 51.61 -29.77
C PRO A 130 -12.44 52.27 -28.46
N THR A 131 -13.32 52.29 -27.46
CA THR A 131 -13.06 52.81 -26.13
C THR A 131 -13.13 51.75 -25.04
N ARG A 132 -13.52 50.50 -25.37
CA ARG A 132 -13.53 49.36 -24.45
C ARG A 132 -12.37 48.42 -24.78
N ARG A 133 -11.17 48.86 -24.40
CA ARG A 133 -9.93 48.10 -24.60
C ARG A 133 -9.97 46.81 -23.78
N GLY A 134 -10.13 45.67 -24.45
CA GLY A 134 -9.98 44.35 -23.86
C GLY A 134 -8.55 44.13 -23.35
N VAL A 135 -8.35 44.38 -22.05
CA VAL A 135 -7.64 43.54 -21.06
C VAL A 135 -8.13 44.04 -19.67
N GLY A 136 -8.96 43.27 -18.98
CA GLY A 136 -9.45 43.57 -17.61
C GLY A 136 -10.78 44.32 -17.47
N GLU A 137 -11.61 44.42 -18.52
CA GLU A 137 -12.98 45.00 -18.45
C GLU A 137 -14.08 44.06 -18.96
N CYS A 138 -13.75 42.79 -19.21
CA CYS A 138 -14.64 41.80 -19.80
C CYS A 138 -15.17 40.83 -18.75
N PRO A 139 -16.47 40.50 -18.74
CA PRO A 139 -16.97 39.40 -17.92
C PRO A 139 -16.40 38.07 -18.43
N GLU A 140 -15.66 37.37 -17.59
CA GLU A 140 -15.04 36.08 -17.93
C GLU A 140 -16.07 35.01 -18.29
N ALA A 141 -15.83 34.27 -19.39
CA ALA A 141 -16.63 33.11 -19.77
C ALA A 141 -16.00 31.83 -19.20
N CYS A 142 -16.37 31.50 -17.97
CA CYS A 142 -15.77 30.48 -17.12
C CYS A 142 -15.90 28.99 -17.55
N ALA A 143 -16.12 28.68 -18.83
CA ALA A 143 -16.24 27.29 -19.32
C ALA A 143 -15.90 27.12 -20.81
N ASP A 144 -15.12 28.01 -21.41
CA ASP A 144 -14.79 27.98 -22.84
C ASP A 144 -13.29 27.89 -23.16
N THR A 145 -12.44 27.74 -22.15
CA THR A 145 -10.97 27.56 -22.25
C THR A 145 -10.20 28.75 -22.78
N LEU A 146 -10.86 29.91 -22.87
CA LEU A 146 -10.23 31.17 -23.24
C LEU A 146 -9.96 32.02 -21.99
N ASP A 147 -9.01 32.95 -22.13
CA ASP A 147 -8.67 33.97 -21.14
C ASP A 147 -9.36 35.24 -21.63
N ASN A 148 -10.64 35.40 -21.30
CA ASN A 148 -11.50 36.40 -21.94
C ASN A 148 -11.29 37.80 -21.35
N ASP A 149 -10.64 37.91 -20.18
CA ASP A 149 -10.24 39.17 -19.57
C ASP A 149 -8.74 39.48 -19.73
N GLY A 150 -7.93 38.51 -20.18
CA GLY A 150 -6.53 38.64 -20.53
C GLY A 150 -5.59 38.76 -19.33
N ASP A 151 -6.01 38.34 -18.14
CA ASP A 151 -5.20 38.39 -16.91
C ASP A 151 -4.17 37.24 -16.81
N GLY A 152 -4.23 36.29 -17.75
CA GLY A 152 -3.35 35.14 -17.85
C GLY A 152 -3.91 33.87 -17.20
N ALA A 153 -5.14 33.89 -16.70
CA ALA A 153 -5.87 32.72 -16.22
C ALA A 153 -6.99 32.32 -17.19
N THR A 154 -7.44 31.07 -17.13
CA THR A 154 -8.52 30.56 -18.00
C THR A 154 -9.52 29.79 -17.16
N ASP A 155 -10.82 29.97 -17.41
CA ASP A 155 -11.91 29.25 -16.76
C ASP A 155 -11.80 29.20 -15.21
N CYS A 156 -11.76 28.01 -14.61
CA CYS A 156 -11.76 27.84 -13.16
C CYS A 156 -10.40 28.09 -12.49
N ASP A 157 -9.35 28.31 -13.27
CA ASP A 157 -8.09 28.83 -12.76
C ASP A 157 -8.13 30.37 -12.61
N ASP A 158 -9.17 31.02 -13.17
CA ASP A 158 -9.45 32.45 -13.07
C ASP A 158 -10.18 32.81 -11.76
N SER A 159 -9.70 33.86 -11.11
CA SER A 159 -10.27 34.36 -9.86
C SER A 159 -11.68 34.94 -10.02
N ASP A 160 -12.03 35.46 -11.19
CA ASP A 160 -13.35 36.00 -11.51
C ASP A 160 -14.40 34.90 -11.74
N CYS A 161 -13.94 33.65 -11.93
CA CYS A 161 -14.78 32.47 -12.06
C CYS A 161 -15.08 31.72 -10.77
N THR A 162 -14.59 32.20 -9.62
CA THR A 162 -14.69 31.52 -8.31
C THR A 162 -16.14 31.14 -7.93
N ASP A 163 -17.13 31.96 -8.31
CA ASP A 163 -18.55 31.74 -8.00
C ASP A 163 -19.38 31.21 -9.19
N HIS A 164 -18.74 30.96 -10.35
CA HIS A 164 -19.44 30.48 -11.54
C HIS A 164 -19.89 29.01 -11.37
N PRO A 165 -21.13 28.61 -11.72
CA PRO A 165 -21.62 27.24 -11.50
C PRO A 165 -20.79 26.11 -12.15
N ALA A 166 -19.98 26.42 -13.17
CA ALA A 166 -19.06 25.46 -13.76
C ALA A 166 -17.78 25.24 -12.91
N CYS A 167 -17.43 26.22 -12.08
CA CYS A 167 -16.24 26.23 -11.22
C CYS A 167 -16.57 26.04 -9.73
N VAL A 168 -17.81 26.32 -9.33
CA VAL A 168 -18.39 25.87 -8.07
C VAL A 168 -18.72 24.39 -8.22
N LEU A 169 -17.73 23.55 -7.93
CA LEU A 169 -17.94 22.12 -7.78
C LEU A 169 -19.15 21.88 -6.88
N PRO A 170 -20.05 20.92 -7.20
CA PRO A 170 -21.12 20.57 -6.29
C PRO A 170 -20.48 20.28 -4.93
N SER A 171 -20.94 20.97 -3.89
CA SER A 171 -20.36 20.83 -2.56
C SER A 171 -20.37 19.36 -2.18
N CYS A 172 -19.21 18.81 -1.80
CA CYS A 172 -19.11 17.45 -1.31
C CYS A 172 -19.93 17.30 -0.04
N VAL A 173 -21.13 16.75 -0.20
CA VAL A 173 -22.06 16.54 0.88
C VAL A 173 -22.04 15.08 1.30
N ALA A 174 -22.19 14.87 2.60
CA ALA A 174 -22.41 13.55 3.15
C ALA A 174 -23.56 12.84 2.41
N PRO A 175 -23.46 11.53 2.17
CA PRO A 175 -24.58 10.77 1.63
C PRO A 175 -25.79 10.85 2.56
N THR A 176 -26.95 10.42 2.07
CA THR A 176 -28.15 10.37 2.90
C THR A 176 -27.87 9.52 4.15
N PRO A 177 -28.10 10.05 5.38
CA PRO A 177 -27.71 9.36 6.61
C PRO A 177 -28.31 7.96 6.68
N ALA A 178 -27.44 6.94 6.71
CA ALA A 178 -27.81 5.56 6.94
C ALA A 178 -27.58 5.20 8.42
N PRO A 179 -28.34 4.26 9.01
CA PRO A 179 -28.06 3.78 10.35
C PRO A 179 -26.63 3.23 10.45
N LEU A 180 -25.87 3.71 11.44
CA LEU A 180 -24.51 3.25 11.69
C LEU A 180 -24.50 1.74 11.98
N PRO A 181 -23.50 0.99 11.47
CA PRO A 181 -23.34 -0.43 11.78
C PRO A 181 -22.92 -0.61 13.24
N SER A 182 -23.24 -1.77 13.81
CA SER A 182 -22.76 -2.14 15.15
C SER A 182 -21.43 -2.90 15.03
N ALA A 183 -20.39 -2.38 15.68
CA ALA A 183 -19.09 -3.05 15.79
C ALA A 183 -19.22 -4.50 16.32
N THR A 184 -20.06 -4.72 17.35
CA THR A 184 -20.34 -6.07 17.87
C THR A 184 -20.92 -7.00 16.81
N SER A 185 -21.89 -6.52 16.01
CA SER A 185 -22.48 -7.35 14.95
C SER A 185 -21.50 -7.67 13.82
N PHE A 186 -20.48 -6.83 13.67
CA PHE A 186 -19.39 -7.01 12.71
C PHE A 186 -18.25 -7.84 13.30
N GLY A 187 -18.37 -8.32 14.54
CA GLY A 187 -17.36 -9.12 15.23
C GLY A 187 -16.17 -8.30 15.73
N LEU A 188 -16.24 -6.97 15.76
CA LEU A 188 -15.13 -6.08 16.10
C LEU A 188 -15.08 -5.77 17.61
N PRO A 189 -13.87 -5.54 18.18
CA PRO A 189 -13.72 -4.90 19.49
C PRO A 189 -14.48 -3.56 19.54
N THR A 190 -15.33 -3.36 20.54
CA THR A 190 -16.25 -2.22 20.57
C THR A 190 -15.67 -0.94 21.20
N GLY A 191 -14.66 -1.08 22.04
CA GLY A 191 -14.04 0.05 22.73
C GLY A 191 -12.98 0.72 21.87
N GLY A 192 -13.01 2.04 21.80
CA GLY A 192 -11.91 2.86 21.26
C GLY A 192 -11.84 2.98 19.74
N ILE A 193 -12.90 2.64 18.99
CA ILE A 193 -12.91 2.91 17.54
C ILE A 193 -13.03 4.42 17.31
N ALA A 194 -11.96 5.04 16.81
CA ALA A 194 -11.90 6.47 16.48
C ALA A 194 -12.29 6.74 15.03
N LEU A 195 -12.08 5.79 14.12
CA LEU A 195 -12.47 5.89 12.72
C LEU A 195 -12.86 4.52 12.20
N TRP A 196 -13.95 4.44 11.45
CA TRP A 196 -14.34 3.23 10.75
C TRP A 196 -14.91 3.54 9.37
N LEU A 197 -14.20 3.14 8.32
CA LEU A 197 -14.55 3.42 6.94
C LEU A 197 -14.77 2.10 6.21
N LEU A 198 -15.87 2.00 5.47
CA LEU A 198 -16.28 0.80 4.75
C LEU A 198 -16.43 1.13 3.25
N GLY A 199 -15.80 0.35 2.38
CA GLY A 199 -15.72 0.63 0.94
C GLY A 199 -17.06 0.54 0.20
N ASP A 200 -18.06 -0.09 0.82
CA ASP A 200 -19.40 -0.32 0.28
C ASP A 200 -20.46 0.66 0.84
N ARG A 201 -20.08 1.60 1.72
CA ARG A 201 -21.05 2.51 2.36
C ARG A 201 -20.45 3.82 2.86
N GLY A 202 -21.33 4.79 3.07
CA GLY A 202 -20.93 6.10 3.62
C GLY A 202 -20.20 6.98 2.60
N LEU A 203 -20.27 6.66 1.31
CA LEU A 203 -19.59 7.42 0.25
C LEU A 203 -20.48 8.57 -0.26
N GLY A 204 -19.96 9.79 -0.18
CA GLY A 204 -20.51 10.94 -0.89
C GLY A 204 -19.83 11.07 -2.25
N LEU A 205 -20.62 10.93 -3.31
CA LEU A 205 -20.15 10.77 -4.67
C LEU A 205 -20.51 11.96 -5.55
N LEU A 206 -19.58 12.31 -6.45
CA LEU A 206 -19.80 13.23 -7.56
C LEU A 206 -19.40 12.52 -8.85
N GLY A 207 -20.38 11.85 -9.47
CA GLY A 207 -20.06 10.82 -10.48
C GLY A 207 -19.41 9.61 -9.80
N ASP A 208 -18.26 9.20 -10.30
CA ASP A 208 -17.46 8.11 -9.69
C ASP A 208 -16.50 8.61 -8.61
N ASP A 209 -16.30 9.93 -8.48
CA ASP A 209 -15.39 10.52 -7.51
C ASP A 209 -15.95 10.39 -6.08
N VAL A 210 -15.15 9.81 -5.20
CA VAL A 210 -15.38 9.77 -3.76
C VAL A 210 -14.80 11.03 -3.15
N CYS A 211 -15.67 11.93 -2.72
CA CYS A 211 -15.24 13.18 -2.13
C CYS A 211 -15.63 13.35 -0.66
N TRP A 212 -16.42 12.40 -0.14
CA TRP A 212 -16.73 12.22 1.26
C TRP A 212 -16.78 10.75 1.62
N TRP A 213 -16.23 10.37 2.78
CA TRP A 213 -16.36 9.03 3.34
C TRP A 213 -16.74 9.12 4.81
N GLU A 214 -17.98 8.74 5.10
CA GLU A 214 -18.60 8.83 6.40
C GLU A 214 -18.00 7.79 7.36
N ASP A 215 -17.43 8.27 8.47
CA ASP A 215 -17.10 7.46 9.64
C ASP A 215 -18.33 6.71 10.21
N GLN A 216 -18.20 5.39 10.25
CA GLN A 216 -19.19 4.42 10.69
C GLN A 216 -19.08 4.07 12.18
N SER A 217 -18.05 4.58 12.88
CA SER A 217 -17.82 4.31 14.31
C SER A 217 -18.79 5.04 15.22
N GLY A 218 -19.36 6.15 14.74
CA GLY A 218 -20.13 7.11 15.55
C GLY A 218 -19.30 8.18 16.23
N ALA A 219 -17.97 8.21 16.02
CA ALA A 219 -17.09 9.28 16.49
C ALA A 219 -17.23 10.59 15.69
N GLY A 220 -17.80 10.52 14.48
CA GLY A 220 -17.99 11.68 13.59
C GLY A 220 -16.73 12.09 12.85
N ASN A 221 -15.76 11.16 12.74
CA ASN A 221 -14.46 11.41 12.15
C ASN A 221 -14.44 11.18 10.61
N HIS A 222 -15.45 11.66 9.88
CA HIS A 222 -15.56 11.50 8.42
C HIS A 222 -14.37 12.10 7.64
N VAL A 223 -13.96 11.55 6.50
CA VAL A 223 -12.87 12.10 5.67
C VAL A 223 -13.43 12.73 4.40
N SER A 224 -12.81 13.80 3.88
CA SER A 224 -13.27 14.47 2.65
C SER A 224 -12.11 14.89 1.73
N GLN A 225 -12.44 15.25 0.49
CA GLN A 225 -11.51 15.78 -0.50
C GLN A 225 -12.19 16.77 -1.44
N ASP A 226 -11.89 18.05 -1.26
CA ASP A 226 -12.49 19.11 -2.09
C ASP A 226 -11.80 19.23 -3.45
N ALA A 227 -10.49 18.96 -3.54
CA ALA A 227 -9.75 19.04 -4.80
C ALA A 227 -10.04 17.83 -5.70
N VAL A 228 -10.71 18.07 -6.83
CA VAL A 228 -11.15 17.02 -7.79
C VAL A 228 -10.00 16.11 -8.21
N SER A 229 -8.85 16.69 -8.55
CA SER A 229 -7.68 15.95 -9.01
C SER A 229 -7.06 15.01 -7.96
N ASN A 230 -7.48 15.11 -6.70
CA ASN A 230 -7.04 14.25 -5.61
C ASN A 230 -8.12 13.31 -5.09
N ARG A 231 -9.35 13.33 -5.64
CA ARG A 231 -10.43 12.46 -5.17
C ARG A 231 -10.15 11.01 -5.59
N PRO A 232 -10.26 10.04 -4.67
CA PRO A 232 -10.37 8.63 -5.04
C PRO A 232 -11.64 8.39 -5.86
N ILE A 233 -11.75 7.22 -6.47
CA ILE A 233 -12.96 6.81 -7.19
C ILE A 233 -13.58 5.57 -6.55
N VAL A 234 -14.87 5.36 -6.79
CA VAL A 234 -15.51 4.07 -6.46
C VAL A 234 -15.04 2.99 -7.41
N GLY A 235 -14.91 1.76 -6.90
CA GLY A 235 -14.47 0.63 -7.70
C GLY A 235 -14.99 -0.69 -7.18
N THR A 236 -14.60 -1.77 -7.87
CA THR A 236 -14.87 -3.14 -7.42
C THR A 236 -13.58 -3.96 -7.47
N LYS A 237 -13.38 -4.81 -6.47
CA LYS A 237 -12.23 -5.74 -6.41
C LYS A 237 -12.65 -7.05 -5.77
N ASP A 238 -12.33 -8.16 -6.45
CA ASP A 238 -12.64 -9.53 -5.99
C ASP A 238 -14.13 -9.75 -5.62
N GLY A 239 -15.04 -9.01 -6.27
CA GLY A 239 -16.47 -9.08 -6.01
C GLY A 239 -16.99 -8.20 -4.86
N PHE A 240 -16.13 -7.34 -4.28
CA PHE A 240 -16.50 -6.37 -3.25
C PHE A 240 -16.44 -4.94 -3.81
N ASP A 241 -17.32 -4.08 -3.30
CA ASP A 241 -17.24 -2.65 -3.51
C ASP A 241 -16.10 -2.06 -2.67
N VAL A 242 -15.31 -1.18 -3.27
CA VAL A 242 -14.09 -0.61 -2.69
C VAL A 242 -13.96 0.86 -3.06
N VAL A 243 -13.14 1.57 -2.29
CA VAL A 243 -12.59 2.86 -2.72
C VAL A 243 -11.26 2.60 -3.42
N ASP A 244 -11.16 2.93 -4.71
CA ASP A 244 -9.90 2.92 -5.46
C ASP A 244 -9.15 4.22 -5.18
N ALA A 245 -8.15 4.11 -4.31
CA ALA A 245 -7.27 5.20 -3.90
C ALA A 245 -5.94 5.18 -4.66
N SER A 246 -5.85 4.52 -5.81
CA SER A 246 -4.61 4.44 -6.58
C SER A 246 -4.12 5.81 -7.09
N SER A 247 -5.00 6.78 -7.30
CA SER A 247 -4.67 8.14 -7.76
C SER A 247 -5.08 9.25 -6.78
N GLY A 248 -5.78 8.92 -5.69
CA GLY A 248 -6.43 9.90 -4.82
C GLY A 248 -6.29 9.64 -3.33
N ARG A 249 -6.80 10.57 -2.53
CA ARG A 249 -6.87 10.48 -1.06
C ARG A 249 -7.97 11.35 -0.49
N LEU A 250 -8.49 10.97 0.68
CA LEU A 250 -9.30 11.82 1.54
C LEU A 250 -8.52 12.17 2.81
N PHE A 251 -8.86 13.27 3.48
CA PHE A 251 -8.18 13.66 4.71
C PHE A 251 -9.07 14.42 5.69
N ARG A 252 -8.50 14.66 6.87
CA ARG A 252 -8.99 15.56 7.92
C ARG A 252 -7.80 16.29 8.53
N GLU A 253 -8.03 17.49 9.04
CA GLU A 253 -7.01 18.30 9.70
C GLU A 253 -6.93 18.03 11.22
N ASP A 254 -6.98 16.75 11.60
CA ASP A 254 -6.76 16.29 12.97
C ASP A 254 -6.18 14.85 13.01
N ALA A 255 -5.80 14.42 14.21
CA ALA A 255 -5.36 13.06 14.51
C ALA A 255 -6.52 12.15 14.97
N LEU A 256 -7.74 12.36 14.46
CA LEU A 256 -8.97 11.64 14.88
C LEU A 256 -9.36 11.86 16.36
N GLY A 257 -8.83 12.92 16.99
CA GLY A 257 -8.99 13.16 18.42
C GLY A 257 -8.16 12.22 19.32
N ILE A 258 -7.29 11.38 18.74
CA ILE A 258 -6.42 10.48 19.49
C ILE A 258 -5.30 11.29 20.16
N SER A 259 -5.13 11.13 21.47
CA SER A 259 -4.07 11.79 22.22
C SER A 259 -2.68 11.44 21.68
N PRO A 260 -1.70 12.36 21.65
CA PRO A 260 -0.31 12.04 21.36
C PRO A 260 0.24 10.91 22.27
N ASP A 261 -0.13 10.92 23.55
CA ASP A 261 0.39 9.93 24.51
C ASP A 261 -0.35 8.57 24.45
N SER A 262 -1.40 8.45 23.63
CA SER A 262 -2.15 7.20 23.48
C SER A 262 -1.49 6.25 22.49
N GLY A 263 -1.50 4.96 22.84
CA GLY A 263 -1.28 3.88 21.87
C GLY A 263 -2.38 3.89 20.83
N ARG A 264 -2.17 3.23 19.69
CA ARG A 264 -3.17 3.19 18.61
C ARG A 264 -3.04 1.95 17.77
N THR A 265 -4.13 1.56 17.12
CA THR A 265 -4.14 0.42 16.21
C THR A 265 -4.79 0.80 14.90
N PHE A 266 -4.10 0.59 13.78
CA PHE A 266 -4.68 0.69 12.45
C PHE A 266 -4.96 -0.71 11.91
N VAL A 267 -6.17 -0.92 11.43
CA VAL A 267 -6.59 -2.15 10.76
C VAL A 267 -7.05 -1.81 9.36
N ILE A 268 -6.48 -2.48 8.35
CA ILE A 268 -6.74 -2.16 6.95
C ILE A 268 -7.02 -3.47 6.20
N VAL A 269 -8.06 -3.49 5.38
CA VAL A 269 -8.25 -4.50 4.35
C VAL A 269 -8.03 -3.83 3.00
N SER A 270 -6.97 -4.23 2.29
CA SER A 270 -6.56 -3.60 1.05
C SER A 270 -6.04 -4.60 0.02
N ALA A 271 -6.10 -4.25 -1.26
CA ALA A 271 -5.42 -4.94 -2.34
C ALA A 271 -4.67 -3.92 -3.20
N LEU A 272 -3.56 -4.31 -3.81
CA LEU A 272 -2.73 -3.36 -4.54
C LEU A 272 -3.11 -3.34 -6.03
N THR A 273 -3.01 -2.16 -6.63
CA THR A 273 -3.06 -1.99 -8.10
C THR A 273 -1.69 -2.19 -8.73
N SER A 274 -0.62 -1.89 -7.99
CA SER A 274 0.77 -2.03 -8.41
C SER A 274 1.63 -2.54 -7.25
N MET A 275 2.54 -3.47 -7.53
CA MET A 275 3.49 -3.96 -6.53
C MET A 275 4.64 -2.97 -6.31
N THR A 276 4.93 -2.09 -7.26
CA THR A 276 6.11 -1.21 -7.24
C THR A 276 5.83 0.22 -6.82
N ASP A 277 4.58 0.64 -6.92
CA ASP A 277 4.23 2.02 -6.64
C ASP A 277 4.21 2.26 -5.13
N ARG A 278 4.43 3.51 -4.71
CA ARG A 278 4.44 3.88 -3.29
C ARG A 278 3.13 4.51 -2.86
N GLY A 279 2.57 4.11 -1.71
CA GLY A 279 1.29 4.62 -1.24
C GLY A 279 0.81 4.19 0.15
N GLY A 280 0.18 5.10 0.89
CA GLY A 280 -0.37 4.82 2.21
C GLY A 280 -1.89 4.64 2.24
N ALA A 281 -2.36 3.56 2.87
CA ALA A 281 -3.79 3.31 3.09
C ALA A 281 -4.37 4.21 4.19
N ILE A 282 -3.64 4.39 5.29
CA ILE A 282 -3.95 5.37 6.34
C ILE A 282 -2.68 5.90 6.95
N PHE A 283 -2.64 7.21 7.18
CA PHE A 283 -1.47 7.88 7.71
C PHE A 283 -1.85 9.10 8.54
N GLN A 284 -1.24 9.24 9.69
CA GLN A 284 -1.33 10.41 10.55
C GLN A 284 0.01 11.14 10.51
N HIS A 285 0.02 12.41 10.12
CA HIS A 285 1.27 13.17 10.03
C HIS A 285 1.11 14.64 10.39
N ARG A 286 2.27 15.30 10.47
CA ARG A 286 2.38 16.75 10.59
C ARG A 286 2.50 17.42 9.22
N VAL A 287 1.57 18.31 8.90
CA VAL A 287 1.59 19.08 7.64
C VAL A 287 2.78 20.03 7.62
N GLY A 288 3.51 20.04 6.50
CA GLY A 288 4.62 20.98 6.25
C GLY A 288 6.00 20.51 6.73
N ASP A 289 6.09 19.37 7.40
CA ASP A 289 7.37 18.73 7.69
C ASP A 289 7.77 17.81 6.52
N SER A 290 8.93 18.08 5.91
CA SER A 290 9.52 17.22 4.86
C SER A 290 10.26 15.99 5.43
N GLY A 291 10.28 15.83 6.76
CA GLY A 291 10.78 14.65 7.45
C GLY A 291 9.63 13.74 7.87
N ALA A 292 9.90 12.45 8.07
CA ALA A 292 8.95 11.36 8.33
C ALA A 292 8.14 11.49 9.65
N ASN A 293 7.48 12.62 9.90
CA ASN A 293 6.72 12.91 11.12
C ASN A 293 5.31 12.35 11.03
N GLY A 294 5.21 11.03 11.00
CA GLY A 294 3.93 10.36 10.96
C GLY A 294 3.94 8.92 11.44
N LEU A 295 2.71 8.45 11.65
CA LEU A 295 2.38 7.08 11.98
C LEU A 295 1.46 6.55 10.89
N GLY A 296 1.72 5.36 10.40
CA GLY A 296 0.79 4.74 9.49
C GLY A 296 1.43 3.69 8.62
N PHE A 297 0.58 3.15 7.75
CA PHE A 297 0.95 2.17 6.75
C PHE A 297 1.43 2.90 5.48
N ASP A 298 2.48 2.36 4.85
CA ASP A 298 2.90 2.73 3.50
C ASP A 298 3.20 1.45 2.72
N HIS A 299 2.85 1.44 1.44
CA HIS A 299 3.30 0.41 0.50
C HIS A 299 4.56 0.96 -0.16
N ASN A 300 5.68 0.24 -0.08
CA ASN A 300 7.03 0.68 -0.44
C ASN A 300 7.45 2.01 0.23
N THR A 301 8.21 1.98 1.33
CA THR A 301 8.60 3.23 2.04
C THR A 301 9.56 4.12 1.24
N PHE A 302 10.01 5.22 1.85
CA PHE A 302 10.88 6.19 1.18
C PHE A 302 12.21 5.52 0.82
N ASP A 303 12.61 5.60 -0.46
CA ASP A 303 13.78 4.92 -1.06
C ASP A 303 13.71 3.40 -1.22
N THR A 304 12.67 2.72 -0.75
CA THR A 304 12.46 1.30 -1.04
C THR A 304 11.78 1.10 -2.39
N ARG A 305 12.49 0.42 -3.30
CA ARG A 305 11.89 -0.16 -4.51
C ARG A 305 11.95 -1.67 -4.37
N GLY A 306 10.81 -2.35 -4.38
CA GLY A 306 10.81 -3.80 -4.47
C GLY A 306 9.68 -4.54 -3.77
N GLU A 307 8.43 -4.08 -3.91
CA GLU A 307 7.26 -4.89 -3.56
C GLU A 307 7.14 -5.17 -2.06
N ARG A 308 7.48 -4.22 -1.18
CA ARG A 308 7.43 -4.39 0.28
C ARG A 308 6.27 -3.60 0.88
N PHE A 309 5.68 -4.10 1.95
CA PHE A 309 4.90 -3.25 2.83
C PHE A 309 5.83 -2.52 3.79
N GLY A 310 5.37 -1.40 4.29
CA GLY A 310 6.12 -0.63 5.25
C GLY A 310 5.24 0.11 6.23
N VAL A 311 5.90 0.61 7.26
CA VAL A 311 5.29 1.34 8.35
C VAL A 311 6.12 2.56 8.65
N TYR A 312 5.45 3.65 8.99
CA TYR A 312 6.10 4.84 9.51
C TYR A 312 5.89 4.90 11.01
N ALA A 313 6.96 5.27 11.69
CA ALA A 313 7.01 5.33 13.13
C ALA A 313 7.85 6.54 13.54
N THR A 314 7.38 7.75 13.22
CA THR A 314 8.03 9.03 13.58
C THR A 314 9.54 9.09 13.33
N TRP A 315 9.95 9.80 12.29
CA TRP A 315 11.32 9.92 11.81
C TRP A 315 11.92 8.65 11.22
N THR A 316 11.30 7.50 11.44
CA THR A 316 11.76 6.21 10.90
C THR A 316 10.69 5.53 10.07
N ASP A 317 11.14 4.91 8.99
CA ASP A 317 10.37 4.02 8.14
C ASP A 317 10.97 2.61 8.19
N TYR A 318 10.09 1.62 8.27
CA TYR A 318 10.46 0.22 8.30
C TYR A 318 9.76 -0.51 7.17
N ASP A 319 10.48 -1.45 6.56
CA ASP A 319 9.92 -2.34 5.55
C ASP A 319 9.74 -3.75 6.11
N THR A 320 8.86 -4.50 5.44
CA THR A 320 8.63 -5.93 5.60
C THR A 320 9.26 -6.73 4.47
N ASP A 321 9.26 -8.06 4.59
CA ASP A 321 9.68 -8.94 3.51
C ASP A 321 8.98 -8.67 2.16
N VAL A 322 9.66 -9.06 1.08
CA VAL A 322 9.18 -8.86 -0.30
C VAL A 322 7.87 -9.60 -0.47
N ARG A 323 6.86 -8.88 -0.91
CA ARG A 323 5.57 -9.41 -1.25
C ARG A 323 5.61 -9.98 -2.67
N THR A 324 4.98 -11.13 -2.86
CA THR A 324 4.96 -11.84 -4.14
C THR A 324 3.63 -11.74 -4.89
N THR A 325 2.66 -11.00 -4.36
CA THR A 325 1.29 -10.94 -4.90
C THR A 325 0.57 -9.62 -4.60
N PRO A 326 -0.23 -9.06 -5.53
CA PRO A 326 -1.09 -7.88 -5.30
C PRO A 326 -2.45 -8.22 -4.67
N ALA A 327 -2.61 -9.44 -4.14
CA ALA A 327 -3.87 -9.94 -3.59
C ALA A 327 -4.42 -9.05 -2.45
N ARG A 328 -5.66 -9.31 -2.04
CA ARG A 328 -6.20 -8.72 -0.81
C ARG A 328 -5.45 -9.23 0.41
N THR A 329 -5.14 -8.33 1.34
CA THR A 329 -4.48 -8.58 2.62
C THR A 329 -5.21 -7.87 3.75
N ILE A 330 -5.16 -8.48 4.93
CA ILE A 330 -5.59 -7.88 6.21
C ILE A 330 -4.34 -7.43 6.95
N HIS A 331 -4.31 -6.16 7.31
CA HIS A 331 -3.20 -5.51 8.00
C HIS A 331 -3.64 -5.11 9.41
N VAL A 332 -2.84 -5.41 10.42
CA VAL A 332 -3.03 -4.93 11.79
C VAL A 332 -1.71 -4.34 12.28
N LEU A 333 -1.65 -3.01 12.38
CA LEU A 333 -0.49 -2.27 12.85
C LEU A 333 -0.80 -1.63 14.21
N ARG A 334 -0.01 -1.97 15.22
CA ARG A 334 -0.17 -1.50 16.60
C ARG A 334 1.01 -0.65 17.01
N TYR A 335 0.71 0.42 17.72
CA TYR A 335 1.68 1.27 18.40
C TYR A 335 1.37 1.28 19.90
N MET A 336 2.40 1.13 20.72
CA MET A 336 2.35 1.36 22.16
C MET A 336 1.99 2.82 22.47
N ALA A 337 1.53 3.05 23.70
CA ALA A 337 1.47 4.41 24.24
C ALA A 337 2.88 5.02 24.21
N TYR A 338 2.94 6.32 23.93
CA TYR A 338 4.22 6.99 23.85
C TYR A 338 4.85 7.04 25.24
N GLU A 339 6.00 6.38 25.41
CA GLU A 339 6.88 6.59 26.55
C GLU A 339 8.24 7.06 26.04
N THR A 340 8.89 7.95 26.81
CA THR A 340 10.26 8.37 26.50
C THR A 340 11.18 7.15 26.61
N ASP A 341 12.05 6.95 25.62
CA ASP A 341 13.12 5.94 25.60
C ASP A 341 12.75 4.52 25.11
N LEU A 342 11.58 4.31 24.51
CA LEU A 342 11.27 3.03 23.82
C LEU A 342 11.89 2.98 22.42
N ASP A 343 12.55 1.86 22.10
CA ASP A 343 12.93 1.54 20.73
C ASP A 343 11.65 1.47 19.88
N SER A 344 11.65 2.13 18.72
CA SER A 344 10.49 2.17 17.83
C SER A 344 10.10 0.79 17.31
N ARG A 345 11.02 -0.18 17.23
CA ARG A 345 10.70 -1.58 16.88
C ARG A 345 9.94 -2.28 17.99
N ASP A 346 10.30 -2.05 19.25
CA ASP A 346 9.65 -2.66 20.42
C ASP A 346 8.30 -1.98 20.72
N ALA A 347 8.17 -0.70 20.36
CA ALA A 347 6.95 0.06 20.49
C ALA A 347 5.88 -0.30 19.44
N MET A 348 6.19 -1.17 18.48
CA MET A 348 5.30 -1.52 17.38
C MET A 348 5.14 -3.03 17.18
N SER A 349 4.01 -3.42 16.61
CA SER A 349 3.88 -4.75 15.99
C SER A 349 2.99 -4.66 14.76
N TYR A 350 3.30 -5.47 13.77
CA TYR A 350 2.60 -5.48 12.50
C TYR A 350 2.29 -6.90 12.07
N ARG A 351 1.02 -7.13 11.75
CA ARG A 351 0.54 -8.41 11.26
C ARG A 351 -0.07 -8.27 9.88
N ILE A 352 0.22 -9.26 9.04
CA ILE A 352 -0.31 -9.38 7.68
C ILE A 352 -0.98 -10.75 7.57
N ASP A 353 -2.27 -10.78 7.27
CA ASP A 353 -3.11 -11.98 7.17
C ASP A 353 -3.07 -12.89 8.42
N GLY A 354 -2.74 -12.33 9.58
CA GLY A 354 -2.59 -13.06 10.84
C GLY A 354 -1.18 -13.60 11.11
N ALA A 355 -0.18 -13.23 10.31
CA ALA A 355 1.22 -13.51 10.58
C ALA A 355 1.91 -12.26 11.14
N GLU A 356 2.63 -12.39 12.25
CA GLU A 356 3.53 -11.33 12.71
C GLU A 356 4.67 -11.13 11.72
N THR A 357 4.98 -9.88 11.43
CA THR A 357 5.91 -9.51 10.37
C THR A 357 7.07 -8.73 10.96
N ALA A 358 8.29 -9.22 10.70
CA ALA A 358 9.51 -8.56 11.13
C ALA A 358 9.71 -7.23 10.38
N PHE A 359 10.29 -6.26 11.09
CA PHE A 359 10.68 -4.96 10.54
C PHE A 359 12.18 -4.91 10.30
N PHE A 360 12.58 -4.40 9.15
CA PHE A 360 13.97 -4.02 8.93
C PHE A 360 14.05 -2.61 8.33
N THR A 361 15.14 -1.92 8.68
CA THR A 361 15.48 -0.61 8.12
C THR A 361 16.16 -0.86 6.78
N THR A 362 15.63 -0.29 5.71
CA THR A 362 16.32 -0.24 4.41
C THR A 362 17.29 0.94 4.35
N PRO A 363 18.36 0.86 3.55
CA PRO A 363 19.37 1.93 3.48
C PRO A 363 18.75 3.23 2.94
N GLY A 364 18.44 4.17 3.83
CA GLY A 364 17.79 5.45 3.49
C GLY A 364 17.05 6.09 4.67
N GLY A 365 16.52 5.28 5.59
CA GLY A 365 15.81 5.74 6.78
C GLY A 365 16.73 6.43 7.81
N LEU A 366 16.26 7.51 8.41
CA LEU A 366 16.89 8.10 9.60
C LEU A 366 16.55 7.20 10.78
N ASP A 367 17.57 6.66 11.44
CA ASP A 367 17.43 5.72 12.56
C ASP A 367 17.87 6.38 13.88
N PRO A 368 17.09 7.30 14.47
CA PRO A 368 17.09 7.42 15.91
C PRO A 368 16.30 6.19 16.41
N ASN A 369 16.97 5.21 17.03
CA ASN A 369 16.37 4.02 17.66
C ASN A 369 15.40 4.35 18.83
N ILE A 370 14.57 5.37 18.70
CA ILE A 370 13.66 5.88 19.72
C ILE A 370 12.41 6.33 18.98
N LEU A 371 11.25 5.80 19.40
CA LEU A 371 9.97 6.34 18.95
C LEU A 371 9.96 7.85 19.23
N GLY A 372 9.87 8.65 18.17
CA GLY A 372 9.83 10.10 18.26
C GLY A 372 8.50 10.59 18.80
N ARG A 373 8.51 11.75 19.45
CA ARG A 373 7.29 12.34 19.99
C ARG A 373 6.28 12.58 18.87
N VAL A 374 5.09 12.01 18.99
CA VAL A 374 3.97 12.16 18.03
C VAL A 374 3.22 13.49 18.18
N ASP A 375 3.78 14.40 18.97
CA ASP A 375 3.33 15.76 19.15
C ASP A 375 3.31 16.53 17.82
N GLY A 376 2.17 17.15 17.53
CA GLY A 376 2.01 17.99 16.35
C GLY A 376 1.54 17.23 15.10
N ILE A 377 1.27 15.92 15.19
CA ILE A 377 0.40 15.25 14.21
C ILE A 377 -0.93 16.01 14.18
N ASN A 378 -1.26 16.53 13.01
CA ASN A 378 -2.41 17.40 12.82
C ASN A 378 -3.19 17.07 11.54
N ARG A 379 -2.88 15.95 10.88
CA ARG A 379 -3.62 15.50 9.71
C ARG A 379 -3.67 13.98 9.66
N THR A 380 -4.86 13.45 9.36
CA THR A 380 -5.07 12.06 9.03
C THR A 380 -5.53 11.98 7.58
N PHE A 381 -4.83 11.21 6.74
CA PHE A 381 -5.30 10.89 5.39
C PHE A 381 -5.60 9.40 5.26
N VAL A 382 -6.54 9.09 4.38
CA VAL A 382 -6.92 7.74 3.98
C VAL A 382 -6.82 7.66 2.46
N GLY A 383 -6.03 6.70 2.00
CA GLY A 383 -5.56 6.64 0.63
C GLY A 383 -4.45 7.65 0.35
N ASN A 384 -3.65 7.37 -0.66
CA ASN A 384 -2.65 8.21 -1.29
C ASN A 384 -2.21 7.44 -2.55
N ARG A 385 -1.53 8.09 -3.51
CA ARG A 385 -1.01 7.46 -4.73
C ARG A 385 -0.62 6.00 -4.46
N ALA A 386 -1.14 5.05 -5.23
CA ALA A 386 -0.89 3.61 -5.09
C ALA A 386 -1.29 2.88 -3.78
N ALA A 387 -2.13 3.47 -2.93
CA ALA A 387 -2.80 2.76 -1.84
C ALA A 387 -3.72 1.62 -2.33
N GLY A 388 -3.98 1.57 -3.64
CA GLY A 388 -4.73 0.52 -4.31
C GLY A 388 -6.22 0.56 -3.95
N TYR A 389 -6.80 -0.62 -3.75
CA TYR A 389 -8.20 -0.83 -3.40
C TYR A 389 -8.36 -0.93 -1.88
N LEU A 390 -9.15 -0.03 -1.29
CA LEU A 390 -9.48 -0.02 0.13
C LEU A 390 -10.88 -0.62 0.34
N PHE A 391 -10.93 -1.74 1.07
CA PHE A 391 -12.18 -2.43 1.41
C PHE A 391 -12.73 -1.95 2.76
N GLU A 392 -11.84 -1.80 3.75
CA GLU A 392 -12.19 -1.34 5.09
C GLU A 392 -10.96 -0.74 5.77
N VAL A 393 -11.15 0.36 6.50
CA VAL A 393 -10.11 1.03 7.29
C VAL A 393 -10.66 1.33 8.68
N ILE A 394 -9.97 0.87 9.71
CA ILE A 394 -10.35 1.06 11.12
C ILE A 394 -9.16 1.67 11.86
N ALA A 395 -9.40 2.71 12.65
CA ALA A 395 -8.42 3.23 13.59
C ALA A 395 -8.97 3.16 15.01
N TYR A 396 -8.21 2.55 15.91
CA TYR A 396 -8.46 2.56 17.35
C TYR A 396 -7.59 3.59 18.05
N ASP A 397 -8.16 4.31 19.01
CA ASP A 397 -7.50 5.29 19.89
C ASP A 397 -6.63 4.66 21.00
N ARG A 398 -6.43 3.35 20.90
CA ARG A 398 -5.69 2.51 21.84
C ARG A 398 -5.00 1.36 21.12
N ARG A 399 -4.00 0.78 21.77
CA ARG A 399 -3.44 -0.50 21.36
C ARG A 399 -4.44 -1.61 21.66
N LEU A 400 -4.78 -2.43 20.66
CA LEU A 400 -5.53 -3.66 20.87
C LEU A 400 -4.64 -4.71 21.52
N ASP A 401 -5.18 -5.43 22.50
CA ASP A 401 -4.53 -6.64 23.00
C ASP A 401 -4.60 -7.77 21.95
N ASP A 402 -3.89 -8.86 22.19
CA ASP A 402 -3.80 -9.91 21.19
C ASP A 402 -5.11 -10.69 21.00
N ALA A 403 -5.96 -10.78 22.01
CA ALA A 403 -7.28 -11.42 21.86
C ALA A 403 -8.18 -10.57 20.97
N GLU A 404 -8.11 -9.24 21.13
CA GLU A 404 -8.81 -8.28 20.28
C GLU A 404 -8.26 -8.24 18.85
N VAL A 405 -6.95 -8.41 18.68
CA VAL A 405 -6.32 -8.57 17.36
C VAL A 405 -6.85 -9.81 16.64
N LEU A 406 -6.88 -10.96 17.33
CA LEU A 406 -7.42 -12.20 16.76
C LEU A 406 -8.92 -12.07 16.45
N GLN A 407 -9.66 -11.36 17.31
CA GLN A 407 -11.06 -11.06 17.08
C GLN A 407 -11.27 -10.26 15.80
N VAL A 408 -10.52 -9.15 15.59
CA VAL A 408 -10.66 -8.33 14.39
C VAL A 408 -10.21 -9.07 13.13
N GLU A 409 -9.08 -9.79 13.18
CA GLU A 409 -8.60 -10.59 12.05
C GLU A 409 -9.61 -11.69 11.66
N GLY A 410 -10.18 -12.39 12.65
CA GLY A 410 -11.21 -13.40 12.42
C GLY A 410 -12.47 -12.83 11.78
N ALA A 411 -12.93 -11.67 12.26
CA ALA A 411 -14.07 -10.97 11.69
C ALA A 411 -13.84 -10.55 10.23
N LEU A 412 -12.69 -9.95 9.94
CA LEU A 412 -12.33 -9.49 8.59
C LEU A 412 -12.10 -10.66 7.64
N ARG A 413 -11.46 -11.74 8.09
CA ARG A 413 -11.27 -12.95 7.30
C ARG A 413 -12.60 -13.62 6.98
N SER A 414 -13.55 -13.63 7.91
CA SER A 414 -14.90 -14.14 7.62
C SER A 414 -15.65 -13.30 6.60
N ARG A 415 -15.41 -12.00 6.53
CA ARG A 415 -16.16 -11.07 5.68
C ARG A 415 -15.58 -10.97 4.27
N TYR A 416 -14.27 -10.72 4.19
CA TYR A 416 -13.59 -10.49 2.92
C TYR A 416 -12.88 -11.74 2.44
N GLY A 417 -12.51 -12.68 3.32
CA GLY A 417 -11.55 -13.74 3.01
C GLY A 417 -10.11 -13.22 3.00
N GLY A 418 -9.15 -14.13 3.10
CA GLY A 418 -7.72 -13.83 3.02
C GLY A 418 -6.95 -15.11 2.64
N VAL A 419 -5.66 -14.99 2.35
CA VAL A 419 -4.79 -16.18 2.27
C VAL A 419 -4.88 -16.85 3.64
N ALA A 420 -5.27 -18.13 3.70
CA ALA A 420 -5.32 -18.84 4.97
C ALA A 420 -3.96 -18.69 5.65
N ALA A 421 -3.93 -18.21 6.90
CA ALA A 421 -2.73 -18.27 7.71
C ALA A 421 -2.25 -19.73 7.65
N THR A 422 -1.11 -19.96 7.01
CA THR A 422 -0.51 -21.29 7.01
C THR A 422 -0.11 -21.54 8.44
N CYS A 423 -0.66 -22.59 9.04
CA CYS A 423 -0.22 -22.99 10.36
C CYS A 423 1.30 -23.14 10.37
N PRO A 424 1.99 -22.66 11.42
CA PRO A 424 3.40 -22.98 11.58
C PRO A 424 3.55 -24.51 11.54
N THR A 425 4.60 -25.00 10.88
CA THR A 425 4.93 -26.44 10.90
C THR A 425 5.85 -26.79 12.06
N VAL A 426 6.44 -25.76 12.66
CA VAL A 426 7.39 -25.82 13.77
C VAL A 426 7.12 -24.62 14.66
N LEU A 427 6.99 -24.84 15.97
CA LEU A 427 7.10 -23.82 17.00
C LEU A 427 8.56 -23.83 17.49
N ASP A 428 9.30 -22.78 17.17
CA ASP A 428 10.70 -22.56 17.56
C ASP A 428 10.78 -21.60 18.75
N TRP A 429 11.63 -21.93 19.72
CA TRP A 429 11.86 -21.17 20.94
C TRP A 429 12.66 -19.85 20.75
N PHE A 430 13.29 -19.59 19.59
CA PHE A 430 14.26 -18.49 19.39
C PHE A 430 13.70 -17.05 19.30
N GLY A 431 12.37 -16.86 19.33
CA GLY A 431 11.76 -15.55 19.12
C GLY A 431 11.65 -14.64 20.35
N TYR A 432 11.90 -15.16 21.56
CA TYR A 432 11.47 -14.52 22.81
C TYR A 432 12.63 -14.48 23.80
N ALA A 433 13.26 -13.31 23.91
CA ALA A 433 14.47 -13.11 24.69
C ALA A 433 14.23 -12.74 26.16
N ASP A 434 13.00 -12.50 26.60
CA ASP A 434 12.73 -11.97 27.94
C ASP A 434 11.79 -12.88 28.74
N TYR A 435 12.37 -13.87 29.44
CA TYR A 435 11.69 -14.52 30.57
C TYR A 435 11.97 -13.70 31.83
N GLU A 436 10.99 -12.98 32.36
CA GLU A 436 11.10 -12.44 33.72
C GLU A 436 11.02 -13.61 34.73
N ALA A 437 12.07 -13.77 35.53
CA ALA A 437 12.13 -14.80 36.56
C ALA A 437 10.96 -14.65 37.56
N GLY A 438 9.99 -15.58 37.51
CA GLY A 438 8.87 -15.66 38.45
C GLY A 438 7.47 -15.66 37.83
N GLU A 439 7.33 -15.43 36.51
CA GLU A 439 6.04 -15.59 35.84
C GLU A 439 5.79 -17.07 35.49
N LEU A 440 4.72 -17.65 36.04
CA LEU A 440 4.32 -19.06 35.88
C LEU A 440 3.53 -19.31 34.59
N SER A 441 3.40 -18.33 33.70
CA SER A 441 2.66 -18.46 32.44
C SER A 441 3.10 -17.40 31.44
N ASP A 442 3.26 -17.80 30.18
CA ASP A 442 3.61 -16.93 29.06
C ASP A 442 2.75 -17.27 27.82
N ARG A 443 2.69 -16.35 26.85
CA ARG A 443 1.91 -16.50 25.62
C ARG A 443 2.78 -16.18 24.41
N ILE A 444 3.02 -17.21 23.62
CA ILE A 444 3.89 -17.19 22.44
C ILE A 444 3.02 -16.93 21.19
N PRO A 445 3.06 -15.74 20.57
CA PRO A 445 2.37 -15.51 19.31
C PRO A 445 2.98 -16.36 18.18
N VAL A 446 2.12 -16.89 17.31
CA VAL A 446 2.54 -17.59 16.10
C VAL A 446 1.69 -17.19 14.90
N ASN A 447 2.09 -17.63 13.72
CA ASN A 447 1.31 -17.39 12.50
C ASN A 447 -0.10 -18.00 12.64
N GLY A 448 -1.12 -17.15 12.65
CA GLY A 448 -2.52 -17.54 12.76
C GLY A 448 -3.04 -17.80 14.17
N GLY A 449 -2.24 -17.64 15.24
CA GLY A 449 -2.69 -17.94 16.60
C GLY A 449 -1.68 -17.59 17.69
N SER A 450 -1.80 -18.26 18.83
CA SER A 450 -0.82 -18.22 19.92
C SER A 450 -0.74 -19.59 20.60
N VAL A 451 0.39 -19.89 21.20
CA VAL A 451 0.55 -21.01 22.13
C VAL A 451 0.70 -20.41 23.52
N ASN A 452 -0.16 -20.80 24.47
CA ASN A 452 0.07 -20.41 25.86
C ASN A 452 0.90 -21.50 26.54
N PHE A 453 1.86 -21.08 27.33
CA PHE A 453 2.69 -21.96 28.12
C PHE A 453 2.51 -21.62 29.60
N SER A 454 2.41 -22.61 30.48
CA SER A 454 2.33 -22.34 31.90
C SER A 454 2.94 -23.44 32.76
N PHE A 455 3.44 -23.05 33.93
CA PHE A 455 3.89 -23.95 34.98
C PHE A 455 2.89 -23.95 36.15
N GLY A 456 2.41 -25.13 36.51
CA GLY A 456 1.48 -25.35 37.61
C GLY A 456 1.96 -26.41 38.60
N GLY A 457 1.26 -26.53 39.73
CA GLY A 457 1.41 -27.66 40.66
C GLY A 457 2.73 -27.71 41.46
N ALA A 458 3.58 -26.70 41.36
CA ALA A 458 4.91 -26.71 41.97
C ALA A 458 4.89 -26.75 43.51
N THR A 459 5.51 -27.78 44.09
CA THR A 459 5.95 -27.78 45.49
C THR A 459 7.44 -27.46 45.66
N GLY A 460 8.21 -27.45 44.56
CA GLY A 460 9.61 -27.00 44.47
C GLY A 460 9.77 -25.54 44.01
N ALA A 461 10.99 -25.00 44.12
CA ALA A 461 11.30 -23.65 43.68
C ALA A 461 11.82 -23.65 42.23
N LEU A 462 11.18 -22.88 41.35
CA LEU A 462 11.69 -22.58 40.01
C LEU A 462 12.82 -21.55 40.13
N SER A 463 14.00 -21.86 39.60
CA SER A 463 15.09 -20.89 39.41
C SER A 463 15.29 -20.71 37.91
N GLY A 464 15.26 -19.45 37.47
CA GLY A 464 15.09 -19.05 36.07
C GLY A 464 16.15 -19.57 35.09
N MET A 465 15.78 -19.52 33.82
CA MET A 465 16.64 -19.64 32.65
C MET A 465 17.83 -18.71 32.80
N ASP A 466 19.05 -19.22 32.63
CA ASP A 466 20.21 -18.34 32.48
C ASP A 466 20.12 -17.65 31.11
N ASP A 467 20.31 -16.33 31.11
CA ASP A 467 20.38 -15.40 29.98
C ASP A 467 21.57 -15.68 29.02
N THR A 468 22.14 -16.87 29.15
CA THR A 468 23.11 -17.47 28.27
C THR A 468 22.65 -18.89 28.01
N SER A 469 22.14 -19.13 26.80
CA SER A 469 22.05 -20.46 26.19
C SER A 469 23.45 -21.07 26.01
N THR A 470 24.17 -21.27 27.12
CA THR A 470 25.41 -22.01 27.15
C THR A 470 25.07 -23.48 27.18
N LEU A 471 25.04 -24.06 25.97
CA LEU A 471 25.53 -25.39 25.64
C LEU A 471 26.14 -26.12 26.85
N VAL A 472 25.40 -27.09 27.39
CA VAL A 472 26.01 -28.18 28.15
C VAL A 472 25.92 -29.45 27.30
N ALA A 473 27.04 -30.16 27.23
CA ALA A 473 27.46 -30.93 26.08
C ALA A 473 26.69 -32.26 25.91
N GLY A 474 25.74 -32.30 24.97
CA GLY A 474 25.05 -33.53 24.58
C GLY A 474 24.36 -33.57 23.22
N ARG A 475 24.64 -32.62 22.30
CA ARG A 475 24.26 -32.62 20.86
C ARG A 475 22.83 -33.09 20.46
N SER A 476 21.94 -32.12 20.25
CA SER A 476 21.13 -32.01 19.02
C SER A 476 21.21 -30.57 18.52
N ALA A 477 21.05 -30.35 17.22
CA ALA A 477 21.19 -29.05 16.55
C ALA A 477 19.95 -28.14 16.68
N THR A 478 19.07 -28.41 17.65
CA THR A 478 17.78 -27.75 17.87
C THR A 478 17.78 -27.00 19.19
N GLN A 479 17.15 -25.84 19.21
CA GLN A 479 17.03 -24.97 20.38
C GLN A 479 15.93 -25.54 21.31
N SER A 480 16.01 -25.29 22.62
CA SER A 480 15.13 -25.93 23.60
C SER A 480 14.81 -25.04 24.79
N LEU A 481 13.63 -25.27 25.37
CA LEU A 481 13.17 -24.68 26.62
C LEU A 481 13.74 -25.46 27.81
N GLN A 482 14.66 -24.86 28.56
CA GLN A 482 15.22 -25.48 29.76
C GLN A 482 14.30 -25.26 30.97
N VAL A 483 13.99 -26.35 31.69
CA VAL A 483 13.20 -26.35 32.92
C VAL A 483 14.11 -26.77 34.06
N THR A 484 14.48 -25.83 34.93
CA THR A 484 15.33 -26.08 36.10
C THR A 484 14.52 -25.99 37.38
N VAL A 485 14.62 -27.03 38.20
CA VAL A 485 13.83 -27.18 39.43
C VAL A 485 14.76 -27.48 40.59
N ASP A 486 14.62 -26.74 41.70
CA ASP A 486 15.20 -27.11 42.98
C ASP A 486 14.21 -27.96 43.78
N PHE A 487 14.39 -29.28 43.73
CA PHE A 487 13.56 -30.25 44.42
C PHE A 487 13.98 -30.36 45.89
N ALA A 488 13.16 -29.82 46.79
CA ALA A 488 13.38 -29.89 48.23
C ALA A 488 12.88 -31.22 48.85
N SER A 489 12.10 -31.99 48.08
CA SER A 489 11.58 -33.31 48.41
C SER A 489 11.54 -34.19 47.17
N ASN A 490 11.81 -35.49 47.29
CA ASN A 490 11.58 -36.48 46.21
C ASN A 490 10.10 -36.76 45.89
N THR A 491 9.19 -35.99 46.50
CA THR A 491 7.77 -35.96 46.15
C THR A 491 7.38 -34.69 45.41
N ASP A 492 8.34 -33.78 45.19
CA ASP A 492 8.09 -32.55 44.48
C ASP A 492 7.90 -32.82 42.99
N GLN A 493 7.02 -32.02 42.40
CA GLN A 493 6.63 -32.13 41.00
C GLN A 493 6.35 -30.74 40.46
N ILE A 494 6.63 -30.55 39.17
CA ILE A 494 6.21 -29.41 38.37
C ILE A 494 5.42 -29.92 37.17
N ASN A 495 4.35 -29.21 36.83
CA ASN A 495 3.57 -29.47 35.62
C ASN A 495 3.82 -28.33 34.64
N ALA A 496 4.25 -28.65 33.43
CA ALA A 496 4.35 -27.73 32.30
C ALA A 496 3.19 -27.99 31.34
N GLU A 497 2.40 -26.97 31.04
CA GLU A 497 1.23 -27.06 30.16
C GLU A 497 1.47 -26.23 28.89
N PHE A 498 1.25 -26.85 27.72
CA PHE A 498 1.20 -26.21 26.41
C PHE A 498 -0.26 -26.18 25.94
N ASP A 499 -0.86 -25.00 25.86
CA ASP A 499 -2.17 -24.76 25.29
C ASP A 499 -2.05 -24.35 23.82
N LEU A 500 -2.48 -25.25 22.95
CA LEU A 500 -2.45 -25.15 21.49
C LEU A 500 -3.83 -24.75 20.92
N SER A 501 -4.83 -24.55 21.78
CA SER A 501 -6.22 -24.29 21.37
C SER A 501 -6.41 -22.95 20.67
N ALA A 502 -5.47 -22.03 20.84
CA ALA A 502 -5.45 -20.73 20.17
C ALA A 502 -4.73 -20.77 18.79
N LEU A 503 -4.30 -21.95 18.31
CA LEU A 503 -3.83 -22.14 16.94
C LEU A 503 -5.00 -22.23 15.94
N PRO A 504 -4.78 -21.92 14.64
CA PRO A 504 -5.78 -22.16 13.61
C PRO A 504 -6.30 -23.61 13.66
N GLY A 505 -7.63 -23.78 13.62
CA GLY A 505 -8.27 -25.10 13.75
C GLY A 505 -8.45 -25.59 15.19
N GLY A 506 -7.92 -24.87 16.18
CA GLY A 506 -8.13 -25.11 17.61
C GLY A 506 -7.45 -26.35 18.19
N ALA A 507 -6.65 -27.07 17.40
CA ALA A 507 -5.82 -28.20 17.80
C ALA A 507 -4.86 -28.58 16.65
N VAL A 508 -3.87 -29.43 16.94
CA VAL A 508 -2.87 -29.91 15.96
C VAL A 508 -2.86 -31.43 15.87
N ASP A 509 -2.43 -31.99 14.73
CA ASP A 509 -2.27 -33.41 14.47
C ASP A 509 -0.78 -33.74 14.31
N ASP A 510 -0.42 -35.00 14.60
CA ASP A 510 0.94 -35.53 14.47
C ASP A 510 2.00 -34.75 15.27
N LEU A 511 1.63 -34.21 16.44
CA LEU A 511 2.53 -33.43 17.28
C LEU A 511 3.70 -34.28 17.77
N THR A 512 4.92 -33.78 17.56
CA THR A 512 6.18 -34.42 17.96
C THR A 512 7.13 -33.39 18.56
N PHE A 513 7.81 -33.77 19.66
CA PHE A 513 8.90 -32.99 20.26
C PHE A 513 9.81 -33.90 21.08
N ASP A 514 11.00 -33.41 21.40
CA ASP A 514 11.99 -34.14 22.19
C ASP A 514 12.08 -33.56 23.60
N ILE A 515 12.31 -34.41 24.60
CA ILE A 515 12.74 -34.00 25.95
C ILE A 515 14.15 -34.54 26.15
N PHE A 516 15.10 -33.66 26.43
CA PHE A 516 16.50 -33.96 26.61
C PHE A 516 16.87 -34.00 28.10
N ASP A 517 17.98 -34.67 28.39
CA ASP A 517 18.59 -34.73 29.73
C ASP A 517 17.69 -35.39 30.78
N VAL A 518 16.99 -36.48 30.40
CA VAL A 518 16.18 -37.26 31.34
C VAL A 518 17.06 -38.37 31.92
N ASP A 519 17.58 -38.14 33.12
CA ASP A 519 18.47 -39.06 33.83
C ASP A 519 17.70 -40.09 34.63
N VAL A 520 17.74 -41.34 34.19
CA VAL A 520 17.18 -42.46 34.94
C VAL A 520 18.33 -43.30 35.45
N HIS A 521 18.47 -43.44 36.78
CA HIS A 521 19.56 -44.19 37.40
C HIS A 521 19.01 -45.34 38.27
N THR A 522 19.83 -46.29 38.73
CA THR A 522 19.33 -47.45 39.52
C THR A 522 19.86 -47.58 40.95
N ASP A 523 20.70 -46.65 41.40
CA ASP A 523 21.49 -46.76 42.64
C ASP A 523 21.11 -45.75 43.74
N GLY A 524 20.03 -44.99 43.54
CA GLY A 524 19.51 -44.05 44.53
C GLY A 524 20.34 -42.77 44.71
N VAL A 525 20.97 -42.30 43.64
CA VAL A 525 21.54 -40.95 43.51
C VAL A 525 20.45 -39.87 43.38
N SER A 526 20.83 -38.59 43.47
CA SER A 526 19.91 -37.46 43.28
C SER A 526 19.34 -37.42 41.87
N TRP A 527 20.16 -37.58 40.83
CA TRP A 527 19.80 -37.46 39.41
C TRP A 527 18.88 -38.61 38.94
N GLN A 528 17.61 -38.50 39.26
CA GLN A 528 16.57 -39.49 38.99
C GLN A 528 15.38 -38.76 38.39
N ASP A 529 15.50 -38.29 37.16
CA ASP A 529 14.40 -37.66 36.45
C ASP A 529 13.29 -38.66 36.15
N ALA A 530 12.07 -38.20 36.35
CA ALA A 530 10.88 -38.89 35.91
C ALA A 530 9.90 -37.91 35.28
N LEU A 531 9.24 -38.39 34.23
CA LEU A 531 8.26 -37.60 33.51
C LEU A 531 7.00 -38.39 33.21
N ALA A 532 5.88 -37.67 33.15
CA ALA A 532 4.62 -38.15 32.61
C ALA A 532 4.07 -37.13 31.62
N VAL A 533 3.75 -37.59 30.41
CA VAL A 533 3.27 -36.72 29.34
C VAL A 533 1.84 -37.11 28.97
N ARG A 534 0.97 -36.12 28.82
CA ARG A 534 -0.44 -36.31 28.47
C ARG A 534 -0.83 -35.30 27.40
N GLY A 535 -1.65 -35.72 26.46
CA GLY A 535 -2.29 -34.85 25.47
C GLY A 535 -3.80 -34.83 25.68
N TYR A 536 -4.45 -33.76 25.25
CA TYR A 536 -5.89 -33.62 25.33
C TYR A 536 -6.45 -33.07 24.02
N LEU A 537 -7.69 -33.47 23.72
CA LEU A 537 -8.58 -32.78 22.79
C LEU A 537 -9.85 -32.41 23.55
N GLY A 538 -9.97 -31.15 23.94
CA GLY A 538 -10.93 -30.65 24.91
C GLY A 538 -10.74 -31.34 26.25
N THR A 539 -11.66 -32.23 26.61
CA THR A 539 -11.57 -33.03 27.86
C THR A 539 -11.15 -34.49 27.61
N THR A 540 -10.90 -34.86 26.35
CA THR A 540 -10.59 -36.25 25.99
C THR A 540 -9.09 -36.46 26.03
N LEU A 541 -8.63 -37.45 26.80
CA LEU A 541 -7.22 -37.82 26.86
C LEU A 541 -6.76 -38.43 25.52
N VAL A 542 -5.64 -37.95 25.02
CA VAL A 542 -4.89 -38.49 23.88
C VAL A 542 -3.54 -38.96 24.40
N GLU A 543 -3.33 -40.28 24.37
CA GLU A 543 -2.11 -40.87 24.90
C GLU A 543 -0.94 -40.65 23.93
N PRO A 544 0.23 -40.18 24.42
CA PRO A 544 1.42 -40.12 23.60
C PRO A 544 2.00 -41.52 23.37
N SER A 545 2.97 -41.56 22.46
CA SER A 545 3.98 -42.60 22.37
C SER A 545 5.32 -42.00 22.78
N LEU A 546 5.91 -42.53 23.86
CA LEU A 546 7.25 -42.17 24.29
C LEU A 546 8.27 -43.18 23.75
N THR A 547 9.30 -42.71 23.06
CA THR A 547 10.40 -43.56 22.58
C THR A 547 11.76 -43.05 23.06
N THR A 548 12.63 -44.00 23.39
CA THR A 548 13.95 -43.73 24.00
C THR A 548 14.96 -44.65 23.34
N THR A 549 16.15 -44.16 23.01
CA THR A 549 17.19 -44.95 22.33
C THR A 549 18.16 -45.65 23.28
N ALA A 550 18.27 -45.17 24.53
CA ALA A 550 19.33 -45.59 25.45
C ALA A 550 18.87 -46.30 26.74
N TYR A 551 17.56 -46.35 27.01
CA TYR A 551 17.06 -47.04 28.21
C TYR A 551 16.99 -48.57 28.01
N GLN A 552 17.35 -49.32 29.05
CA GLN A 552 17.37 -50.79 29.01
C GLN A 552 15.95 -51.38 29.02
N THR A 553 14.98 -50.63 29.56
CA THR A 553 13.56 -50.97 29.54
C THR A 553 12.78 -49.80 28.95
N ALA A 554 11.96 -50.09 27.93
CA ALA A 554 11.11 -49.09 27.32
C ALA A 554 10.17 -48.44 28.36
N PRO A 555 9.97 -47.11 28.30
CA PRO A 555 9.03 -46.43 29.18
C PRO A 555 7.59 -46.92 28.95
N SER A 556 6.71 -46.65 29.92
CA SER A 556 5.27 -46.71 29.68
C SER A 556 4.91 -45.74 28.54
N PRO A 557 3.86 -46.00 27.74
CA PRO A 557 3.43 -45.08 26.69
C PRO A 557 3.23 -43.63 27.16
N THR A 558 2.99 -43.42 28.46
CA THR A 558 2.65 -42.12 29.05
C THR A 558 3.64 -41.62 30.10
N SER A 559 4.63 -42.44 30.47
CA SER A 559 5.55 -42.09 31.55
C SER A 559 6.87 -42.86 31.49
N VAL A 560 7.94 -42.18 31.88
CA VAL A 560 9.29 -42.77 32.03
C VAL A 560 9.51 -43.32 33.45
N GLN A 561 8.50 -43.24 34.33
CA GLN A 561 8.58 -43.78 35.68
C GLN A 561 8.82 -45.31 35.66
N GLY A 562 9.94 -45.75 36.23
CA GLY A 562 10.31 -47.17 36.32
C GLY A 562 11.08 -47.72 35.12
N ALA A 563 11.49 -46.85 34.18
CA ALA A 563 12.58 -47.19 33.27
C ALA A 563 13.86 -47.50 34.08
N THR A 564 14.74 -48.33 33.53
CA THR A 564 16.03 -48.65 34.12
C THR A 564 17.12 -48.47 33.06
N GLY A 565 18.19 -47.78 33.43
CA GLY A 565 19.31 -47.39 32.58
C GLY A 565 20.31 -46.61 33.43
N ASP A 566 21.48 -46.31 32.86
CA ASP A 566 22.32 -45.19 33.32
C ASP A 566 22.40 -44.29 32.08
N ALA A 567 21.65 -43.18 32.07
CA ALA A 567 21.95 -42.09 31.16
C ALA A 567 23.18 -41.38 31.76
N GLY A 568 24.34 -41.51 31.12
CA GLY A 568 25.56 -40.84 31.60
C GLY A 568 25.68 -39.45 30.98
N ASP A 569 26.26 -38.50 31.72
CA ASP A 569 26.43 -37.05 31.45
C ASP A 569 27.09 -36.62 30.11
N ALA A 570 27.19 -37.47 29.07
CA ALA A 570 28.01 -37.18 27.88
C ALA A 570 27.54 -37.73 26.52
N THR A 571 26.38 -38.39 26.41
CA THR A 571 25.83 -38.90 25.13
C THR A 571 24.31 -38.74 25.07
N GLU A 572 23.68 -38.96 23.90
CA GLU A 572 22.21 -38.89 23.62
C GLU A 572 21.35 -39.85 24.49
N ASP A 573 21.83 -40.25 25.67
CA ASP A 573 21.38 -41.40 26.45
C ASP A 573 20.18 -41.11 27.37
N GLY A 574 19.67 -39.88 27.37
CA GLY A 574 18.49 -39.43 28.13
C GLY A 574 17.39 -38.79 27.28
N THR A 575 17.46 -38.86 25.95
CA THR A 575 16.45 -38.23 25.09
C THR A 575 15.16 -39.07 25.01
N VAL A 576 14.04 -38.42 25.29
CA VAL A 576 12.69 -38.97 25.17
C VAL A 576 11.96 -38.27 24.04
N VAL A 577 11.69 -39.00 22.96
CA VAL A 577 10.87 -38.49 21.84
C VAL A 577 9.40 -38.72 22.18
N VAL A 578 8.63 -37.64 22.21
CA VAL A 578 7.19 -37.63 22.44
C VAL A 578 6.46 -37.53 21.10
N THR A 579 5.51 -38.41 20.84
CA THR A 579 4.67 -38.35 19.62
C THR A 579 3.20 -38.56 19.95
N PHE A 580 2.35 -37.65 19.49
CA PHE A 580 0.90 -37.80 19.48
C PHE A 580 0.44 -38.08 18.05
N SER A 581 -0.06 -39.28 17.79
CA SER A 581 -0.63 -39.66 16.48
C SER A 581 -2.08 -39.23 16.28
N GLY A 582 -2.68 -38.64 17.31
CA GLY A 582 -4.03 -38.07 17.29
C GLY A 582 -4.01 -36.58 17.59
N ARG A 583 -5.14 -35.94 17.32
CA ARG A 583 -5.29 -34.49 17.45
C ARG A 583 -5.21 -34.03 18.91
N VAL A 584 -4.44 -32.97 19.19
CA VAL A 584 -4.26 -32.40 20.53
C VAL A 584 -4.40 -30.89 20.54
N ASP A 585 -5.16 -30.34 21.48
CA ASP A 585 -5.28 -28.90 21.76
C ASP A 585 -4.56 -28.48 23.04
N ARG A 586 -4.13 -29.45 23.86
CA ARG A 586 -3.34 -29.21 25.06
C ARG A 586 -2.40 -30.37 25.34
N VAL A 587 -1.19 -30.05 25.81
CA VAL A 587 -0.20 -31.04 26.28
C VAL A 587 0.23 -30.67 27.69
N GLU A 588 0.33 -31.68 28.55
CA GLU A 588 0.83 -31.56 29.92
C GLU A 588 2.08 -32.43 30.05
N VAL A 589 3.16 -31.86 30.56
CA VAL A 589 4.41 -32.53 30.92
C VAL A 589 4.62 -32.37 32.42
N ASP A 590 4.39 -33.45 33.15
CA ASP A 590 4.75 -33.55 34.55
C ASP A 590 6.22 -33.94 34.67
N TYR A 591 7.03 -33.09 35.32
CA TYR A 591 8.42 -33.35 35.67
C TYR A 591 8.56 -33.50 37.18
N PHE A 592 9.16 -34.60 37.62
CA PHE A 592 9.27 -34.97 39.03
C PHE A 592 10.44 -35.93 39.24
N GLU A 593 10.69 -36.24 40.51
CA GLU A 593 11.76 -37.13 40.93
C GLU A 593 11.33 -38.60 40.93
N GLY A 594 12.23 -39.45 40.45
CA GLY A 594 12.10 -40.89 40.39
C GLY A 594 12.00 -41.47 41.80
N ALA A 595 11.27 -42.58 41.92
CA ALA A 595 10.95 -43.19 43.21
C ALA A 595 12.18 -43.68 44.01
N MET A 596 13.36 -43.73 43.39
CA MET A 596 14.61 -44.10 44.04
C MET A 596 15.47 -42.90 44.45
N SER A 597 15.06 -41.67 44.15
CA SER A 597 15.78 -40.44 44.49
C SER A 597 15.92 -40.26 46.01
N ILE A 598 17.00 -39.57 46.40
CA ILE A 598 17.26 -39.20 47.79
C ILE A 598 16.21 -38.20 48.31
N ALA A 599 16.09 -38.03 49.62
CA ALA A 599 14.98 -37.24 50.19
C ALA A 599 14.97 -35.76 49.76
N ASP A 600 16.14 -35.17 49.49
CA ASP A 600 16.35 -33.78 49.06
C ASP A 600 17.29 -33.84 47.84
N PRO A 601 16.74 -33.96 46.62
CA PRO A 601 17.53 -34.18 45.42
C PRO A 601 18.32 -32.93 45.00
N GLY A 602 17.82 -31.74 45.34
CA GLY A 602 18.41 -30.47 44.95
C GLY A 602 18.04 -30.08 43.51
N GLN A 603 18.94 -29.36 42.85
CA GLN A 603 18.65 -28.74 41.56
C GLN A 603 18.93 -29.67 40.38
N HIS A 604 17.90 -30.00 39.60
CA HIS A 604 18.00 -30.73 38.33
C HIS A 604 17.35 -29.96 37.18
N SER A 605 17.56 -30.44 35.95
CA SER A 605 16.96 -29.81 34.78
C SER A 605 16.69 -30.79 33.65
N ILE A 606 15.61 -30.53 32.91
CA ILE A 606 15.35 -31.13 31.60
C ILE A 606 15.26 -30.02 30.54
N ALA A 607 15.33 -30.38 29.26
CA ALA A 607 15.08 -29.42 28.18
C ALA A 607 14.04 -29.94 27.18
N ILE A 608 13.09 -29.11 26.79
CA ILE A 608 12.01 -29.44 25.85
C ILE A 608 12.34 -28.82 24.49
N GLY A 609 12.47 -29.65 23.45
CA GLY A 609 12.78 -29.21 22.09
C GLY A 609 11.61 -28.55 21.36
N ASP A 610 11.82 -28.19 20.10
CA ASP A 610 10.79 -27.59 19.24
C ASP A 610 9.57 -28.51 19.06
N LEU A 611 8.38 -27.91 19.00
CA LEU A 611 7.15 -28.63 18.70
C LEU A 611 6.94 -28.67 17.19
N THR A 612 6.94 -29.86 16.61
CA THR A 612 6.70 -30.10 15.19
C THR A 612 5.33 -30.74 14.99
N PHE A 613 4.55 -30.26 14.02
CA PHE A 613 3.21 -30.80 13.73
C PHE A 613 2.83 -30.58 12.26
N ASN A 614 1.81 -31.29 11.80
CA ASN A 614 1.41 -31.29 10.40
C ASN A 614 0.59 -30.03 10.03
N PRO A 615 0.96 -29.24 9.01
CA PRO A 615 0.22 -28.01 8.64
C PRO A 615 -1.20 -28.27 8.11
N ALA A 616 -1.48 -29.48 7.61
CA ALA A 616 -2.84 -29.86 7.21
C ALA A 616 -3.77 -30.10 8.43
N ALA A 617 -3.23 -30.09 9.65
CA ALA A 617 -3.97 -30.36 10.88
C ALA A 617 -4.81 -29.21 11.43
N CYS A 618 -4.56 -28.02 10.90
CA CYS A 618 -5.17 -26.77 11.35
C CYS A 618 -6.41 -26.36 10.53
N THR A 619 -6.82 -27.21 9.58
CA THR A 619 -8.13 -27.04 8.95
C THR A 619 -9.23 -27.39 9.95
N PRO A 620 -10.29 -26.54 10.06
CA PRO A 620 -11.39 -26.75 10.99
C PRO A 620 -12.18 -28.04 10.76
#